data_AF-A0A2E2V8Z6-F1
#
_entry.id   AF-A0A2E2V8Z6-F1
#
_cell.length_a   1.000
_cell.length_b   1.000
_cell.length_c   1.000
_cell.angle_alpha   90.00
_cell.angle_beta   90.00
_cell.angle_gamma   90.00
#
_symmetry.space_group_name_H-M   'P 1'
#
loop_
_entity.id
_entity.type
_entity.pdbx_description
1 polymer ?
#
loop_
_entity_poly.entity_id
_entity_poly.type
_entity_poly.pdbx_seq_one_letter_code
_entity_poly.pdbx_strand_id
1 'polypeptide(L)'
;IVYKDTEDNLNKPFESYNIQSLPNNLEPACEIVSIYPTANQIPVNQLKFYLHFSGPMTEGNSAQSITLQRTDTGEHLSNVFLHEPELWDHEHKRLTILLDPARIKRGLQGNVQSGYPLVQDTAIMFTINESFLDAHGTRLKSSRETTYKIGPPERRLVEIKNWRYHYPNTHSLEPITVEFDRPLDHALIQRCICIKDNSGREVQGASQTGFEERSWQFFPQIPWSIGQYTIIVEDILEDLAGNSIKRVFDRELLEDDQSVHDIPVTSHSFFAKSQEQKLEFPMVT
;
A
#
# COMPACT_ATOMS: atom_id res chain seq x y z
N ILE A 1 -52.41 15.50 39.83
CA ILE A 1 -52.67 16.91 39.47
C ILE A 1 -53.12 16.90 38.03
N VAL A 2 -54.30 17.45 37.78
CA VAL A 2 -55.00 17.46 36.48
C VAL A 2 -54.15 18.23 35.47
N TYR A 3 -53.82 17.61 34.34
CA TYR A 3 -53.31 18.34 33.19
C TYR A 3 -54.48 19.15 32.60
N LYS A 4 -54.41 20.47 32.75
CA LYS A 4 -55.19 21.39 31.93
C LYS A 4 -54.41 21.59 30.65
N ASP A 5 -54.97 21.12 29.54
CA ASP A 5 -54.61 21.61 28.22
C ASP A 5 -54.90 23.11 28.19
N THR A 6 -53.84 23.92 28.21
CA THR A 6 -53.91 25.32 27.83
C THR A 6 -53.46 25.39 26.38
N GLU A 7 -54.43 25.63 25.48
CA GLU A 7 -54.30 25.91 24.05
C GLU A 7 -53.52 27.22 23.76
N ASP A 8 -52.37 27.44 24.40
CA ASP A 8 -51.69 28.74 24.40
C ASP A 8 -50.20 28.67 24.02
N ASN A 9 -49.77 27.58 23.36
CA ASN A 9 -48.38 27.42 22.90
C ASN A 9 -48.21 27.28 21.37
N LEU A 10 -49.26 27.51 20.58
CA LEU A 10 -49.19 27.38 19.11
C LEU A 10 -48.70 28.64 18.38
N ASN A 11 -48.33 29.70 19.11
CA ASN A 11 -47.92 30.98 18.49
C ASN A 11 -46.65 31.61 19.09
N LYS A 12 -45.78 30.83 19.73
CA LYS A 12 -44.42 31.30 19.99
C LYS A 12 -43.62 31.25 18.70
N PRO A 13 -43.06 32.36 18.20
CA PRO A 13 -42.11 32.29 17.10
C PRO A 13 -40.97 31.38 17.55
N PHE A 14 -40.67 30.36 16.74
CA PHE A 14 -39.44 29.61 16.91
C PHE A 14 -38.30 30.62 16.80
N GLU A 15 -37.57 30.85 17.89
CA GLU A 15 -36.28 31.50 17.81
C GLU A 15 -35.38 30.57 16.99
N SER A 16 -35.24 30.89 15.71
CA SER A 16 -34.20 30.32 14.87
C SER A 16 -32.88 30.85 15.42
N TYR A 17 -32.23 30.06 16.25
CA TYR A 17 -30.82 30.28 16.54
C TYR A 17 -30.08 30.07 15.23
N ASN A 18 -29.67 31.17 14.61
CA ASN A 18 -28.65 31.15 13.58
C ASN A 18 -27.42 30.56 14.27
N ILE A 19 -27.15 29.27 14.05
CA ILE A 19 -25.81 28.75 14.27
C ILE A 19 -24.99 29.49 13.22
N GLN A 20 -24.45 30.66 13.60
CA GLN A 20 -23.34 31.24 12.88
C GLN A 20 -22.32 30.12 12.81
N SER A 21 -22.14 29.56 11.61
CA SER A 21 -21.02 28.70 11.30
C SER A 21 -19.80 29.37 11.92
N LEU A 22 -19.22 28.75 12.94
CA LEU A 22 -17.91 29.18 13.45
C LEU A 22 -17.04 29.40 12.21
N PRO A 23 -16.27 30.49 12.13
CA PRO A 23 -15.36 30.65 11.01
C PRO A 23 -14.47 29.40 11.01
N ASN A 24 -14.65 28.54 9.99
CA ASN A 24 -13.86 27.33 9.74
C ASN A 24 -12.44 27.72 9.29
N ASN A 25 -11.81 28.63 10.02
CA ASN A 25 -10.44 29.03 9.81
C ASN A 25 -9.55 28.24 10.78
N LEU A 26 -9.73 26.92 10.78
CA LEU A 26 -8.75 26.02 11.36
C LEU A 26 -7.53 26.07 10.45
N GLU A 27 -6.38 26.41 11.02
CA GLU A 27 -5.10 26.37 10.29
C GLU A 27 -4.88 24.94 9.75
N PRO A 28 -4.50 24.78 8.47
CA PRO A 28 -4.17 23.49 7.89
C PRO A 28 -3.17 22.71 8.75
N ALA A 29 -3.59 21.58 9.30
CA ALA A 29 -2.76 20.73 10.16
C ALA A 29 -2.47 19.36 9.53
N CYS A 30 -3.35 18.88 8.64
CA CYS A 30 -3.18 17.61 7.96
C CYS A 30 -2.13 17.72 6.82
N GLU A 31 -1.30 16.69 6.68
CA GLU A 31 -0.24 16.61 5.67
C GLU A 31 -0.18 15.21 5.06
N ILE A 32 0.40 15.12 3.87
CA ILE A 32 0.68 13.85 3.21
C ILE A 32 1.98 13.30 3.78
N VAL A 33 1.87 12.17 4.46
CA VAL A 33 2.99 11.49 5.13
C VAL A 33 3.81 10.69 4.13
N SER A 34 3.14 9.93 3.26
CA SER A 34 3.81 9.12 2.25
C SER A 34 2.91 8.82 1.06
N ILE A 35 3.56 8.54 -0.07
CA ILE A 35 2.96 8.08 -1.31
C ILE A 35 3.68 6.80 -1.70
N TYR A 36 2.91 5.74 -1.98
CA TYR A 36 3.43 4.47 -2.46
C TYR A 36 2.90 4.13 -3.87
N PRO A 37 3.73 3.49 -4.72
CA PRO A 37 5.09 3.02 -4.42
C PRO A 37 6.12 4.15 -4.32
N THR A 38 7.22 3.88 -3.61
CA THR A 38 8.37 4.80 -3.53
C THR A 38 9.36 4.61 -4.68
N ALA A 39 9.17 3.56 -5.49
CA ALA A 39 9.96 3.29 -6.68
C ALA A 39 9.90 4.42 -7.71
N ASN A 40 11.06 4.82 -8.25
CA ASN A 40 11.14 5.87 -9.27
C ASN A 40 10.59 5.43 -10.65
N GLN A 41 10.44 4.13 -10.87
CA GLN A 41 9.87 3.54 -12.07
C GLN A 41 8.76 2.56 -11.69
N ILE A 42 7.61 2.71 -12.32
CA ILE A 42 6.43 1.83 -12.18
C ILE A 42 6.10 1.19 -13.52
N PRO A 43 5.49 -0.01 -13.56
CA PRO A 43 5.11 -0.63 -14.82
C PRO A 43 3.91 0.10 -15.46
N VAL A 44 3.78 0.03 -16.79
CA VAL A 44 2.64 0.63 -17.52
C VAL A 44 1.27 0.10 -17.05
N ASN A 45 1.27 -1.12 -16.49
CA ASN A 45 0.12 -1.77 -15.88
C ASN A 45 0.12 -1.68 -14.34
N GLN A 46 0.70 -0.61 -13.76
CA GLN A 46 0.56 -0.27 -12.35
C GLN A 46 -0.91 -0.39 -11.93
N LEU A 47 -1.19 -1.10 -10.85
CA LEU A 47 -2.57 -1.30 -10.39
C LEU A 47 -3.02 -0.19 -9.45
N LYS A 48 -2.19 0.18 -8.48
CA LYS A 48 -2.65 1.01 -7.37
C LYS A 48 -1.59 1.89 -6.74
N PHE A 49 -2.04 2.98 -6.13
CA PHE A 49 -1.24 3.86 -5.28
C PHE A 49 -1.81 3.88 -3.87
N TYR A 50 -0.98 4.17 -2.88
CA TYR A 50 -1.42 4.47 -1.52
C TYR A 50 -1.03 5.88 -1.15
N LEU A 51 -1.97 6.65 -0.60
CA LEU A 51 -1.72 7.95 0.02
C LEU A 51 -1.91 7.79 1.52
N HIS A 52 -0.90 8.16 2.30
CA HIS A 52 -0.99 8.22 3.75
C HIS A 52 -1.03 9.67 4.22
N PHE A 53 -1.93 9.94 5.16
CA PHE A 53 -2.15 11.26 5.73
C PHE A 53 -1.85 11.26 7.23
N SER A 54 -1.46 12.42 7.77
CA SER A 54 -1.18 12.57 9.20
C SER A 54 -2.44 12.57 10.07
N GLY A 55 -3.61 12.82 9.47
CA GLY A 55 -4.91 12.83 10.12
C GLY A 55 -6.03 12.28 9.21
N PRO A 56 -7.22 12.00 9.78
CA PRO A 56 -8.36 11.49 9.01
C PRO A 56 -8.82 12.46 7.92
N MET A 57 -9.20 11.93 6.76
CA MET A 57 -9.63 12.68 5.58
C MET A 57 -11.12 12.55 5.29
N THR A 58 -11.66 13.52 4.55
CA THR A 58 -13.05 13.49 4.08
C THR A 58 -13.16 12.71 2.76
N GLU A 59 -14.18 11.84 2.68
CA GLU A 59 -14.52 11.08 1.47
C GLU A 59 -15.24 11.95 0.41
N GLY A 60 -15.11 11.56 -0.86
CA GLY A 60 -15.82 12.18 -1.99
C GLY A 60 -15.09 13.36 -2.63
N ASN A 61 -13.79 13.50 -2.36
CA ASN A 61 -12.95 14.60 -2.84
C ASN A 61 -11.70 14.10 -3.59
N SER A 62 -11.44 12.80 -3.62
CA SER A 62 -10.22 12.24 -4.24
C SER A 62 -10.11 12.59 -5.73
N ALA A 63 -11.22 12.46 -6.48
CA ALA A 63 -11.24 12.64 -7.94
C ALA A 63 -10.83 14.05 -8.42
N GLN A 64 -11.11 15.09 -7.63
CA GLN A 64 -10.75 16.47 -7.97
C GLN A 64 -9.41 16.90 -7.39
N SER A 65 -8.93 16.21 -6.36
CA SER A 65 -7.69 16.56 -5.66
C SER A 65 -6.47 15.78 -6.16
N ILE A 66 -6.66 14.78 -7.03
CA ILE A 66 -5.60 13.88 -7.47
C ILE A 66 -5.51 13.89 -8.99
N THR A 67 -4.32 14.19 -9.53
CA THR A 67 -4.13 14.26 -10.98
C THR A 67 -2.85 13.55 -11.42
N LEU A 68 -2.87 13.04 -12.65
CA LEU A 68 -1.69 12.59 -13.38
C LEU A 68 -1.48 13.50 -14.59
N GLN A 69 -0.23 13.91 -14.81
CA GLN A 69 0.15 14.73 -15.94
C GLN A 69 1.43 14.18 -16.58
N ARG A 70 1.50 14.13 -17.90
CA ARG A 70 2.72 13.81 -18.63
C ARG A 70 3.75 14.93 -18.45
N THR A 71 4.98 14.58 -18.08
CA THR A 71 6.04 15.58 -17.86
C THR A 71 6.62 16.12 -19.15
N ASP A 72 6.52 15.38 -20.25
CA ASP A 72 7.06 15.76 -21.55
C ASP A 72 6.11 16.65 -22.37
N THR A 73 4.80 16.43 -22.26
CA THR A 73 3.78 17.19 -23.01
C THR A 73 2.97 18.15 -22.15
N GLY A 74 2.94 17.97 -20.82
CA GLY A 74 2.01 18.67 -19.93
C GLY A 74 0.56 18.18 -20.06
N GLU A 75 0.29 17.10 -20.79
CA GLU A 75 -1.04 16.53 -20.95
C GLU A 75 -1.57 15.92 -19.65
N HIS A 76 -2.74 16.35 -19.18
CA HIS A 76 -3.43 15.70 -18.07
C HIS A 76 -4.03 14.36 -18.52
N LEU A 77 -3.71 13.29 -17.80
CA LEU A 77 -4.26 11.97 -18.05
C LEU A 77 -5.64 11.84 -17.38
N SER A 78 -6.70 12.04 -18.16
CA SER A 78 -8.09 11.90 -17.70
C SER A 78 -8.58 10.45 -17.72
N ASN A 79 -9.56 10.11 -16.87
CA ASN A 79 -10.23 8.80 -16.83
C ASN A 79 -9.26 7.62 -16.69
N VAL A 80 -8.21 7.82 -15.88
CA VAL A 80 -7.19 6.80 -15.58
C VAL A 80 -7.46 6.07 -14.27
N PHE A 81 -8.21 6.68 -13.35
CA PHE A 81 -8.52 6.12 -12.05
C PHE A 81 -9.91 5.47 -12.04
N LEU A 82 -10.06 4.44 -11.21
CA LEU A 82 -11.37 4.02 -10.74
C LEU A 82 -11.76 4.94 -9.57
N HIS A 83 -12.83 5.71 -9.75
CA HIS A 83 -13.19 6.79 -8.82
C HIS A 83 -14.05 6.34 -7.64
N GLU A 84 -14.89 5.31 -7.81
CA GLU A 84 -15.89 4.93 -6.81
C GLU A 84 -16.00 3.41 -6.66
N PRO A 85 -16.18 2.89 -5.43
CA PRO A 85 -16.11 3.62 -4.16
C PRO A 85 -14.67 4.06 -3.82
N GLU A 86 -14.50 5.13 -3.03
CA GLU A 86 -13.20 5.47 -2.46
C GLU A 86 -12.75 4.38 -1.46
N LEU A 87 -11.49 3.95 -1.57
CA LEU A 87 -10.97 2.81 -0.80
C LEU A 87 -10.13 3.28 0.40
N TRP A 88 -10.81 3.83 1.40
CA TRP A 88 -10.21 4.26 2.66
C TRP A 88 -9.93 3.08 3.60
N ASP A 89 -8.91 3.23 4.44
CA ASP A 89 -8.79 2.42 5.64
C ASP A 89 -9.79 2.88 6.73
N HIS A 90 -9.92 2.07 7.79
CA HIS A 90 -10.89 2.35 8.85
C HIS A 90 -10.67 3.71 9.55
N GLU A 91 -9.43 4.20 9.62
CA GLU A 91 -9.12 5.49 10.23
C GLU A 91 -9.25 6.68 9.26
N HIS A 92 -9.57 6.44 7.98
CA HIS A 92 -9.53 7.44 6.92
C HIS A 92 -8.18 8.17 6.79
N LYS A 93 -7.08 7.49 7.13
CA LYS A 93 -5.71 8.02 7.04
C LYS A 93 -4.93 7.41 5.88
N ARG A 94 -5.47 6.38 5.23
CA ARG A 94 -4.88 5.80 4.03
C ARG A 94 -5.92 5.62 2.94
N LEU A 95 -5.73 6.30 1.81
CA LEU A 95 -6.51 6.08 0.59
C LEU A 95 -5.78 5.13 -0.34
N THR A 96 -6.47 4.09 -0.82
CA THR A 96 -6.02 3.27 -1.94
C THR A 96 -6.64 3.80 -3.23
N ILE A 97 -5.81 4.13 -4.21
CA ILE A 97 -6.25 4.63 -5.52
C ILE A 97 -5.97 3.55 -6.54
N LEU A 98 -6.99 3.08 -7.24
CA LEU A 98 -6.82 2.13 -8.33
C LEU A 98 -6.72 2.89 -9.66
N LEU A 99 -5.72 2.56 -10.48
CA LEU A 99 -5.83 2.80 -11.91
C LEU A 99 -6.90 1.86 -12.45
N ASP A 100 -7.70 2.32 -13.42
CA ASP A 100 -8.89 1.63 -13.90
C ASP A 100 -8.57 0.16 -14.27
N PRO A 101 -9.01 -0.82 -13.46
CA PRO A 101 -8.69 -2.22 -13.71
C PRO A 101 -9.23 -2.72 -15.06
N ALA A 102 -10.31 -2.12 -15.58
CA ALA A 102 -10.88 -2.46 -16.88
C ALA A 102 -9.99 -2.04 -18.05
N ARG A 103 -9.11 -1.06 -17.82
CA ARG A 103 -8.07 -0.62 -18.77
C ARG A 103 -6.74 -1.35 -18.59
N ILE A 104 -6.54 -2.04 -17.47
CA ILE A 104 -5.33 -2.84 -17.22
C ILE A 104 -5.45 -4.24 -17.84
N LYS A 105 -6.56 -4.95 -17.61
CA LYS A 105 -6.71 -6.32 -18.11
C LYS A 105 -6.95 -6.32 -19.62
N ARG A 106 -6.05 -6.94 -20.37
CA ARG A 106 -6.20 -7.11 -21.82
C ARG A 106 -7.46 -7.89 -22.18
N GLY A 107 -8.07 -7.51 -23.30
CA GLY A 107 -9.31 -8.14 -23.80
C GLY A 107 -10.60 -7.63 -23.12
N LEU A 108 -10.51 -6.84 -22.06
CA LEU A 108 -11.67 -6.07 -21.58
C LEU A 108 -11.95 -4.89 -22.49
N GLN A 109 -13.24 -4.52 -22.60
CA GLN A 109 -13.69 -3.43 -23.45
C GLN A 109 -12.96 -2.10 -23.15
N GLY A 110 -12.72 -1.79 -21.87
CA GLY A 110 -11.99 -0.58 -21.46
C GLY A 110 -10.57 -0.54 -22.04
N ASN A 111 -9.81 -1.64 -21.91
CA ASN A 111 -8.48 -1.75 -22.50
C ASN A 111 -8.51 -1.72 -24.03
N VAL A 112 -9.46 -2.41 -24.68
CA VAL A 112 -9.59 -2.41 -26.15
C VAL A 112 -9.87 -1.02 -26.70
N GLN A 113 -10.69 -0.23 -26.01
CA GLN A 113 -11.10 1.10 -26.48
C GLN A 113 -10.09 2.21 -26.15
N SER A 114 -9.41 2.12 -25.00
CA SER A 114 -8.62 3.23 -24.45
C SER A 114 -7.19 2.86 -24.07
N GLY A 115 -6.78 1.61 -24.27
CA GLY A 115 -5.47 1.11 -23.87
C GLY A 115 -5.23 1.21 -22.35
N TYR A 116 -3.97 1.04 -21.97
CA TYR A 116 -3.53 1.21 -20.58
C TYR A 116 -3.76 2.64 -20.07
N PRO A 117 -4.00 2.82 -18.75
CA PRO A 117 -4.06 4.15 -18.13
C PRO A 117 -2.78 4.97 -18.31
N LEU A 118 -1.63 4.30 -18.42
CA LEU A 118 -0.32 4.92 -18.57
C LEU A 118 0.30 4.60 -19.95
N VAL A 119 1.31 5.38 -20.34
CA VAL A 119 2.04 5.20 -21.60
C VAL A 119 3.49 4.81 -21.29
N GLN A 120 3.94 3.67 -21.82
CA GLN A 120 5.31 3.19 -21.65
C GLN A 120 6.33 4.19 -22.19
N ASP A 121 7.52 4.22 -21.58
CA ASP A 121 8.66 5.05 -21.99
C ASP A 121 8.39 6.57 -21.87
N THR A 122 7.40 6.94 -21.06
CA THR A 122 7.12 8.32 -20.67
C THR A 122 7.41 8.54 -19.18
N ALA A 123 7.23 9.77 -18.72
CA ALA A 123 7.20 10.08 -17.29
C ALA A 123 5.95 10.88 -16.95
N ILE A 124 5.41 10.65 -15.75
CA ILE A 124 4.22 11.31 -15.24
C ILE A 124 4.53 12.00 -13.91
N MET A 125 3.86 13.11 -13.67
CA MET A 125 3.79 13.79 -12.39
C MET A 125 2.46 13.43 -11.72
N PHE A 126 2.56 12.78 -10.57
CA PHE A 126 1.43 12.46 -9.70
C PHE A 126 1.29 13.54 -8.65
N THR A 127 0.16 14.25 -8.70
CA THR A 127 -0.08 15.43 -7.89
C THR A 127 -1.27 15.23 -6.97
N ILE A 128 -1.06 15.47 -5.69
CA ILE A 128 -2.11 15.59 -4.68
C ILE A 128 -2.21 17.06 -4.32
N ASN A 129 -3.34 17.68 -4.63
CA ASN A 129 -3.58 19.09 -4.43
C ASN A 129 -3.87 19.42 -2.95
N GLU A 130 -3.51 20.62 -2.52
CA GLU A 130 -3.85 21.13 -1.18
C GLU A 130 -5.37 21.22 -0.93
N SER A 131 -6.19 21.26 -1.98
CA SER A 131 -7.65 21.27 -1.89
C SER A 131 -8.26 20.00 -1.29
N PHE A 132 -7.48 18.93 -1.12
CA PHE A 132 -7.96 17.71 -0.46
C PHE A 132 -8.30 18.04 1.01
N LEU A 133 -9.51 17.69 1.44
CA LEU A 133 -10.03 18.07 2.75
C LEU A 133 -9.82 16.99 3.80
N ASP A 134 -9.37 17.41 4.97
CA ASP A 134 -9.38 16.59 6.18
C ASP A 134 -10.82 16.38 6.71
N ALA A 135 -10.97 15.56 7.75
CA ALA A 135 -12.26 15.27 8.38
C ALA A 135 -12.94 16.49 9.05
N HIS A 136 -12.24 17.62 9.18
CA HIS A 136 -12.78 18.89 9.66
C HIS A 136 -13.18 19.84 8.52
N GLY A 137 -13.01 19.42 7.26
CA GLY A 137 -13.25 20.25 6.07
C GLY A 137 -12.13 21.25 5.81
N THR A 138 -10.95 21.06 6.40
CA THR A 138 -9.77 21.91 6.22
C THR A 138 -8.87 21.34 5.13
N ARG A 139 -8.27 22.22 4.33
CA ARG A 139 -7.29 21.85 3.28
C ARG A 139 -6.02 21.23 3.86
N LEU A 140 -5.29 20.46 3.06
CA LEU A 140 -3.94 20.01 3.40
C LEU A 140 -3.00 21.21 3.54
N LYS A 141 -1.93 21.06 4.33
CA LYS A 141 -0.88 22.09 4.50
C LYS A 141 -0.22 22.53 3.19
N SER A 142 -0.03 21.61 2.26
CA SER A 142 0.61 21.86 0.97
C SER A 142 0.24 20.76 -0.03
N SER A 143 0.38 21.05 -1.32
CA SER A 143 0.37 20.01 -2.34
C SER A 143 1.59 19.07 -2.22
N ARG A 144 1.49 17.90 -2.86
CA ARG A 144 2.61 16.97 -3.02
C ARG A 144 2.67 16.49 -4.46
N GLU A 145 3.87 16.52 -5.02
CA GLU A 145 4.16 16.01 -6.36
C GLU A 145 5.14 14.85 -6.27
N THR A 146 4.96 13.83 -7.09
CA THR A 146 5.88 12.69 -7.23
C THR A 146 5.97 12.29 -8.68
N THR A 147 7.20 12.17 -9.19
CA THR A 147 7.45 11.84 -10.60
C THR A 147 7.75 10.36 -10.74
N TYR A 148 7.07 9.70 -11.66
CA TYR A 148 7.31 8.30 -12.01
C TYR A 148 7.72 8.16 -13.47
N LYS A 149 8.76 7.34 -13.72
CA LYS A 149 9.05 6.82 -15.05
C LYS A 149 8.16 5.61 -15.31
N ILE A 150 7.61 5.51 -16.52
CA ILE A 150 6.73 4.41 -16.89
C ILE A 150 7.53 3.36 -17.66
N GLY A 151 7.78 2.25 -16.99
CA GLY A 151 8.48 1.09 -17.54
C GLY A 151 7.56 0.12 -18.29
N PRO A 152 8.13 -1.01 -18.76
CA PRO A 152 7.36 -2.05 -19.44
C PRO A 152 6.30 -2.68 -18.52
N PRO A 153 5.29 -3.37 -19.09
CA PRO A 153 4.32 -4.10 -18.29
C PRO A 153 4.98 -5.24 -17.53
N GLU A 154 4.57 -5.45 -16.28
CA GLU A 154 4.95 -6.62 -15.50
C GLU A 154 3.82 -7.66 -15.57
N ARG A 155 4.14 -8.86 -16.05
CA ARG A 155 3.18 -9.95 -16.28
C ARG A 155 3.68 -11.30 -15.77
N ARG A 156 4.70 -11.30 -14.94
CA ARG A 156 5.22 -12.50 -14.29
C ARG A 156 4.58 -12.63 -12.92
N LEU A 157 4.34 -13.86 -12.48
CA LEU A 157 3.97 -14.15 -11.10
C LEU A 157 5.04 -13.64 -10.13
N VAL A 158 4.63 -13.40 -8.88
CA VAL A 158 5.56 -13.23 -7.76
C VAL A 158 6.15 -14.59 -7.43
N GLU A 159 7.44 -14.75 -7.69
CA GLU A 159 8.14 -16.03 -7.52
C GLU A 159 9.14 -15.95 -6.36
N ILE A 160 8.72 -16.46 -5.20
CA ILE A 160 9.48 -16.43 -3.93
C ILE A 160 10.85 -17.13 -4.04
N LYS A 161 10.99 -18.10 -4.94
CA LYS A 161 12.27 -18.77 -5.23
C LYS A 161 13.34 -17.84 -5.82
N ASN A 162 12.94 -16.69 -6.39
CA ASN A 162 13.85 -15.72 -6.99
C ASN A 162 14.32 -14.67 -5.95
N TRP A 163 13.80 -14.71 -4.72
CA TRP A 163 14.19 -13.79 -3.66
C TRP A 163 15.53 -14.19 -3.04
N ARG A 164 16.25 -13.21 -2.48
CA ARG A 164 17.49 -13.44 -1.73
C ARG A 164 17.22 -13.31 -0.24
N TYR A 165 17.79 -14.23 0.54
CA TYR A 165 17.56 -14.30 1.98
C TYR A 165 18.88 -14.10 2.72
N HIS A 166 18.89 -13.14 3.64
CA HIS A 166 20.02 -12.86 4.52
C HIS A 166 19.67 -13.30 5.92
N TYR A 167 20.16 -14.49 6.28
CA TYR A 167 19.85 -15.08 7.58
C TYR A 167 20.66 -14.44 8.71
N PRO A 168 20.03 -14.23 9.88
CA PRO A 168 20.65 -13.65 11.06
C PRO A 168 21.54 -14.66 11.78
N ASN A 169 22.44 -14.18 12.64
CA ASN A 169 23.23 -15.02 13.53
C ASN A 169 22.39 -15.55 14.72
N THR A 170 22.67 -16.76 15.19
CA THR A 170 22.09 -17.28 16.44
C THR A 170 22.49 -16.40 17.62
N HIS A 171 21.63 -16.37 18.64
CA HIS A 171 21.82 -15.57 19.86
C HIS A 171 21.97 -14.07 19.62
N SER A 172 21.46 -13.57 18.49
CA SER A 172 21.49 -12.14 18.13
C SER A 172 20.07 -11.59 17.92
N LEU A 173 19.95 -10.26 17.95
CA LEU A 173 18.75 -9.51 17.51
C LEU A 173 18.90 -9.03 16.05
N GLU A 174 19.84 -9.60 15.29
CA GLU A 174 19.99 -9.25 13.87
C GLU A 174 18.70 -9.54 13.12
N PRO A 175 18.27 -8.67 12.20
CA PRO A 175 17.10 -8.95 11.41
C PRO A 175 17.38 -10.06 10.40
N ILE A 176 16.35 -10.85 10.11
CA ILE A 176 16.32 -11.52 8.80
C ILE A 176 15.93 -10.49 7.74
N THR A 177 16.64 -10.47 6.62
CA THR A 177 16.31 -9.61 5.48
C THR A 177 15.95 -10.47 4.28
N VAL A 178 14.82 -10.16 3.65
CA VAL A 178 14.34 -10.76 2.40
C VAL A 178 14.41 -9.69 1.33
N GLU A 179 15.20 -9.91 0.27
CA GLU A 179 15.27 -9.04 -0.90
C GLU A 179 14.42 -9.64 -2.03
N PHE A 180 13.52 -8.82 -2.57
CA PHE A 180 12.61 -9.19 -3.63
C PHE A 180 13.25 -8.96 -5.01
N ASP A 181 12.81 -9.72 -6.01
CA ASP A 181 13.27 -9.57 -7.40
C ASP A 181 12.70 -8.30 -8.07
N ARG A 182 11.66 -7.71 -7.49
CA ARG A 182 10.98 -6.49 -7.94
C ARG A 182 10.28 -5.78 -6.76
N PRO A 183 9.85 -4.51 -6.91
CA PRO A 183 9.00 -3.84 -5.94
C PRO A 183 7.69 -4.62 -5.72
N LEU A 184 7.31 -4.83 -4.46
CA LEU A 184 6.02 -5.43 -4.09
C LEU A 184 5.06 -4.39 -3.51
N ASP A 185 3.80 -4.77 -3.35
CA ASP A 185 2.78 -3.89 -2.78
C ASP A 185 3.09 -3.55 -1.31
N HIS A 186 3.23 -2.26 -1.01
CA HIS A 186 3.63 -1.75 0.30
C HIS A 186 2.76 -2.25 1.46
N ALA A 187 1.43 -2.18 1.30
CA ALA A 187 0.50 -2.56 2.35
C ALA A 187 0.49 -4.09 2.55
N LEU A 188 0.66 -4.85 1.47
CA LEU A 188 0.67 -6.31 1.52
C LEU A 188 1.98 -6.87 2.08
N ILE A 189 3.14 -6.25 1.84
CA ILE A 189 4.41 -6.67 2.45
C ILE A 189 4.29 -6.77 3.98
N GLN A 190 3.65 -5.77 4.61
CA GLN A 190 3.50 -5.70 6.07
C GLN A 190 2.53 -6.75 6.63
N ARG A 191 1.52 -7.15 5.83
CA ARG A 191 0.44 -8.05 6.27
C ARG A 191 0.71 -9.51 5.94
N CYS A 192 1.33 -9.78 4.79
CA CYS A 192 1.34 -11.09 4.16
C CYS A 192 2.62 -11.89 4.43
N ILE A 193 3.58 -11.33 5.16
CA ILE A 193 4.87 -11.99 5.46
C ILE A 193 5.04 -12.08 6.98
N CYS A 194 5.12 -13.31 7.50
CA CYS A 194 5.42 -13.57 8.91
C CYS A 194 6.43 -14.71 9.07
N ILE A 195 6.95 -14.90 10.29
CA ILE A 195 7.92 -15.96 10.59
C ILE A 195 7.34 -16.86 11.67
N LYS A 196 7.43 -18.17 11.46
CA LYS A 196 7.09 -19.19 12.46
C LYS A 196 8.33 -19.90 12.96
N ASP A 197 8.34 -20.21 14.26
CA ASP A 197 9.34 -21.08 14.89
C ASP A 197 9.08 -22.56 14.54
N ASN A 198 9.97 -23.45 15.01
CA ASN A 198 9.86 -24.90 14.82
C ASN A 198 8.60 -25.54 15.43
N SER A 199 7.93 -24.84 16.35
CA SER A 199 6.66 -25.27 16.95
C SER A 199 5.44 -24.75 16.18
N GLY A 200 5.67 -24.01 15.09
CA GLY A 200 4.62 -23.40 14.27
C GLY A 200 4.03 -22.12 14.87
N ARG A 201 4.63 -21.56 15.93
CA ARG A 201 4.18 -20.31 16.55
C ARG A 201 4.83 -19.13 15.84
N GLU A 202 4.08 -18.05 15.68
CA GLU A 202 4.59 -16.83 15.09
C GLU A 202 5.63 -16.17 16.00
N VAL A 203 6.80 -15.85 15.44
CA VAL A 203 7.87 -15.13 16.12
C VAL A 203 7.42 -13.68 16.34
N GLN A 204 7.54 -13.20 17.57
CA GLN A 204 7.21 -11.81 17.90
C GLN A 204 8.35 -10.88 17.50
N GLY A 205 8.01 -9.77 16.85
CA GLY A 205 8.99 -8.85 16.28
C GLY A 205 8.35 -7.63 15.66
N ALA A 206 9.19 -6.77 15.10
CA ALA A 206 8.80 -5.65 14.27
C ALA A 206 9.29 -5.88 12.84
N SER A 207 8.50 -5.48 11.86
CA SER A 207 8.89 -5.53 10.46
C SER A 207 9.10 -4.13 9.89
N GLN A 208 9.96 -4.05 8.87
CA GLN A 208 10.21 -2.82 8.13
C GLN A 208 10.31 -3.13 6.63
N THR A 209 9.62 -2.32 5.83
CA THR A 209 9.76 -2.33 4.37
C THR A 209 10.98 -1.51 3.97
N GLY A 210 11.83 -2.07 3.12
CA GLY A 210 13.01 -1.39 2.60
C GLY A 210 12.71 -0.44 1.44
N PHE A 211 13.77 0.15 0.90
CA PHE A 211 13.71 1.12 -0.20
C PHE A 211 13.00 0.55 -1.45
N GLU A 212 12.14 1.37 -2.09
CA GLU A 212 11.34 1.00 -3.26
C GLU A 212 10.50 -0.27 -3.08
N GLU A 213 10.13 -0.62 -1.85
CA GLU A 213 9.40 -1.85 -1.56
C GLU A 213 10.12 -3.12 -2.09
N ARG A 214 11.46 -3.08 -2.18
CA ARG A 214 12.31 -4.17 -2.72
C ARG A 214 12.86 -5.10 -1.66
N SER A 215 12.59 -4.83 -0.38
CA SER A 215 12.98 -5.73 0.69
C SER A 215 12.07 -5.61 1.89
N TRP A 216 12.13 -6.65 2.73
CA TRP A 216 11.46 -6.72 4.01
C TRP A 216 12.45 -7.21 5.06
N GLN A 217 12.48 -6.51 6.19
CA GLN A 217 13.31 -6.85 7.34
C GLN A 217 12.41 -7.19 8.52
N PHE A 218 12.80 -8.21 9.27
CA PHE A 218 12.11 -8.58 10.51
C PHE A 218 13.10 -8.65 11.67
N PHE A 219 12.85 -7.81 12.67
CA PHE A 219 13.61 -7.69 13.90
C PHE A 219 12.91 -8.46 15.00
N PRO A 220 13.49 -9.54 15.54
CA PRO A 220 12.84 -10.31 16.59
C PRO A 220 12.87 -9.54 17.92
N GLN A 221 11.89 -9.76 18.79
CA GLN A 221 11.91 -9.21 20.16
C GLN A 221 12.89 -9.95 21.08
N ILE A 222 13.18 -11.23 20.76
CA ILE A 222 14.04 -12.12 21.53
C ILE A 222 15.13 -12.66 20.60
N PRO A 223 16.39 -12.82 21.07
CA PRO A 223 17.46 -13.33 20.22
C PRO A 223 17.14 -14.68 19.58
N TRP A 224 17.58 -14.89 18.34
CA TRP A 224 17.33 -16.12 17.60
C TRP A 224 17.86 -17.35 18.33
N SER A 225 16.97 -18.30 18.64
CA SER A 225 17.36 -19.59 19.19
C SER A 225 17.86 -20.52 18.09
N ILE A 226 18.69 -21.49 18.45
CA ILE A 226 19.09 -22.59 17.55
C ILE A 226 17.83 -23.40 17.21
N GLY A 227 17.55 -23.53 15.91
CA GLY A 227 16.38 -24.24 15.42
C GLY A 227 16.00 -23.80 14.01
N GLN A 228 15.04 -24.54 13.44
CA GLN A 228 14.44 -24.22 12.15
C GLN A 228 13.35 -23.17 12.34
N TYR A 229 13.28 -22.22 11.42
CA TYR A 229 12.22 -21.25 11.27
C TYR A 229 11.65 -21.33 9.86
N THR A 230 10.45 -20.78 9.68
CA THR A 230 9.78 -20.74 8.38
C THR A 230 9.21 -19.36 8.14
N ILE A 231 9.62 -18.73 7.03
CA ILE A 231 8.97 -17.55 6.50
C ILE A 231 7.70 -18.03 5.78
N ILE A 232 6.57 -17.46 6.17
CA ILE A 232 5.24 -17.70 5.62
C ILE A 232 4.89 -16.50 4.76
N VAL A 233 4.53 -16.75 3.51
CA VAL A 233 4.07 -15.72 2.56
C VAL A 233 2.68 -16.08 2.09
N GLU A 234 1.69 -15.24 2.41
CA GLU A 234 0.31 -15.42 1.94
C GLU A 234 0.24 -15.24 0.42
N ASP A 235 -0.59 -16.06 -0.22
CA ASP A 235 -0.76 -16.09 -1.67
C ASP A 235 -1.30 -14.79 -2.29
N ILE A 236 -1.97 -13.96 -1.48
CA ILE A 236 -2.50 -12.65 -1.85
C ILE A 236 -1.44 -11.55 -1.92
N LEU A 237 -0.16 -11.83 -1.59
CA LEU A 237 0.92 -10.86 -1.78
C LEU A 237 1.08 -10.56 -3.27
N GLU A 238 1.03 -9.27 -3.62
CA GLU A 238 1.06 -8.79 -5.00
C GLU A 238 2.29 -7.91 -5.28
N ASP A 239 2.69 -7.84 -6.55
CA ASP A 239 3.55 -6.78 -7.08
C ASP A 239 2.77 -5.52 -7.45
N LEU A 240 3.50 -4.50 -7.94
CA LEU A 240 2.90 -3.22 -8.31
C LEU A 240 1.86 -3.28 -9.45
N ALA A 241 1.89 -4.33 -10.27
CA ALA A 241 0.93 -4.56 -11.34
C ALA A 241 -0.25 -5.45 -10.90
N GLY A 242 -0.32 -5.81 -9.60
CA GLY A 242 -1.35 -6.69 -9.04
C GLY A 242 -1.10 -8.17 -9.33
N ASN A 243 0.08 -8.55 -9.84
CA ASN A 243 0.41 -9.96 -10.02
C ASN A 243 0.71 -10.55 -8.66
N SER A 244 0.07 -11.65 -8.33
CA SER A 244 0.27 -12.40 -7.08
C SER A 244 1.15 -13.62 -7.31
N ILE A 245 1.32 -14.42 -6.26
CA ILE A 245 1.95 -15.74 -6.35
C ILE A 245 1.12 -16.69 -7.22
N LYS A 246 -0.21 -16.50 -7.24
CA LYS A 246 -1.15 -17.41 -7.93
C LYS A 246 -1.62 -16.94 -9.28
N ARG A 247 -1.60 -15.62 -9.53
CA ARG A 247 -2.32 -15.04 -10.66
C ARG A 247 -1.63 -13.80 -11.20
N VAL A 248 -1.46 -13.76 -12.51
CA VAL A 248 -1.13 -12.54 -13.26
C VAL A 248 -2.40 -11.70 -13.41
N PHE A 249 -2.31 -10.41 -13.09
CA PHE A 249 -3.48 -9.53 -13.14
C PHE A 249 -3.86 -9.15 -14.57
N ASP A 250 -2.87 -8.68 -15.34
CA ASP A 250 -2.99 -8.34 -16.76
C ASP A 250 -2.93 -9.59 -17.65
N ARG A 251 -4.06 -10.32 -17.65
CA ARG A 251 -4.30 -11.51 -18.48
C ARG A 251 -5.38 -11.24 -19.52
N GLU A 252 -5.31 -11.95 -20.64
CA GLU A 252 -6.41 -11.97 -21.61
C GLU A 252 -7.53 -12.86 -21.07
N LEU A 253 -8.79 -12.41 -21.15
CA LEU A 253 -9.94 -13.17 -20.64
C LEU A 253 -10.16 -14.53 -21.31
N LEU A 254 -9.51 -14.78 -22.45
CA LEU A 254 -9.59 -16.05 -23.18
C LEU A 254 -8.60 -17.10 -22.67
N GLU A 255 -7.72 -16.75 -21.73
CA GLU A 255 -6.83 -17.69 -21.06
C GLU A 255 -7.59 -18.34 -19.89
N ASP A 256 -7.62 -19.68 -19.84
CA ASP A 256 -8.16 -20.45 -18.70
C ASP A 256 -7.53 -19.94 -17.39
N ASP A 257 -8.33 -19.87 -16.32
CA ASP A 257 -7.85 -19.48 -14.99
C ASP A 257 -6.89 -20.56 -14.45
N GLN A 258 -5.62 -20.48 -14.84
CA GLN A 258 -4.53 -21.30 -14.33
C GLN A 258 -4.10 -20.82 -12.93
N SER A 259 -5.06 -20.45 -12.07
CA SER A 259 -4.76 -20.29 -10.66
C SER A 259 -4.22 -21.62 -10.13
N VAL A 260 -3.04 -21.57 -9.53
CA VAL A 260 -2.50 -22.70 -8.77
C VAL A 260 -3.42 -22.87 -7.55
N HIS A 261 -4.42 -23.72 -7.70
CA HIS A 261 -5.33 -24.07 -6.63
C HIS A 261 -4.60 -25.00 -5.65
N ASP A 262 -4.91 -24.81 -4.36
CA ASP A 262 -4.63 -25.72 -3.22
C ASP A 262 -3.58 -25.31 -2.17
N ILE A 263 -2.77 -24.26 -2.36
CA ILE A 263 -1.87 -23.79 -1.27
C ILE A 263 -2.11 -22.30 -0.97
N PRO A 264 -2.70 -21.93 0.18
CA PRO A 264 -2.99 -20.54 0.54
C PRO A 264 -1.72 -19.73 0.93
N VAL A 265 -0.60 -20.42 1.11
CA VAL A 265 0.64 -19.85 1.64
C VAL A 265 1.83 -20.54 0.97
N THR A 266 2.83 -19.78 0.55
CA THR A 266 4.14 -20.33 0.19
C THR A 266 5.10 -20.15 1.36
N SER A 267 6.01 -21.09 1.57
CA SER A 267 6.91 -21.06 2.72
C SER A 267 8.38 -21.22 2.34
N HIS A 268 9.26 -20.55 3.08
CA HIS A 268 10.72 -20.69 2.97
C HIS A 268 11.33 -21.01 4.33
N SER A 269 12.00 -22.17 4.45
CA SER A 269 12.62 -22.60 5.71
C SER A 269 14.06 -22.12 5.84
N PHE A 270 14.49 -21.75 7.05
CA PHE A 270 15.86 -21.34 7.33
C PHE A 270 16.31 -21.69 8.75
N PHE A 271 17.63 -21.60 8.97
CA PHE A 271 18.27 -21.68 10.28
C PHE A 271 19.05 -20.38 10.49
N ALA A 272 19.08 -19.87 11.73
CA ALA A 272 20.00 -18.81 12.09
C ALA A 272 21.45 -19.33 12.00
N LYS A 273 22.37 -18.49 11.55
CA LYS A 273 23.79 -18.85 11.35
C LYS A 273 24.46 -19.07 12.70
N SER A 274 25.04 -20.24 12.93
CA SER A 274 25.92 -20.43 14.08
C SER A 274 27.19 -19.60 13.87
N GLN A 275 27.58 -18.81 14.88
CA GLN A 275 28.96 -18.31 14.91
C GLN A 275 29.90 -19.51 15.06
N GLU A 276 30.66 -19.84 14.01
CA GLU A 276 31.86 -20.66 14.21
C GLU A 276 32.78 -19.87 15.13
N GLN A 277 32.99 -20.37 16.35
CA GLN A 277 33.98 -19.82 17.27
C GLN A 277 35.36 -19.91 16.60
N LYS A 278 35.87 -18.77 16.14
CA LYS A 278 37.31 -18.61 15.93
C LYS A 278 37.96 -18.53 17.31
N LEU A 279 38.17 -19.69 17.94
CA LEU A 279 39.07 -19.84 19.08
C LEU A 279 40.51 -19.71 18.56
N GLU A 280 40.95 -18.48 18.31
CA GLU A 280 42.38 -18.20 18.28
C GLU A 280 42.86 -18.13 19.74
N PHE A 281 43.35 -19.27 20.23
CA PHE A 281 44.12 -19.31 21.47
C PHE A 281 45.33 -18.39 21.32
N PRO A 282 45.63 -17.52 22.30
CA PRO A 282 46.92 -16.86 22.34
C PRO A 282 47.99 -17.95 22.54
N MET A 283 48.79 -18.22 21.52
CA MET A 283 50.05 -18.92 21.73
C MET A 283 50.96 -18.02 22.54
N VAL A 284 50.97 -18.27 23.85
CA VAL A 284 52.07 -17.88 24.72
C VAL A 284 53.13 -18.98 24.61
N THR A 285 54.20 -18.69 23.87
CA THR A 285 55.62 -18.96 24.20
C THR A 285 56.50 -18.40 23.11
#